data_AF-A7UV21-F1
#
_entry.id   AF-A7UV21-F1
#
_cell.length_a   1.000
_cell.length_b   1.000
_cell.length_c   1.000
_cell.angle_alpha   90.00
_cell.angle_beta   90.00
_cell.angle_gamma   90.00
#
_symmetry.space_group_name_H-M   'P 1'
#
loop_
_entity.id
_entity.type
_entity.pdbx_description
1 polymer ?
#
loop_
_entity_poly.entity_id
_entity_poly.type
_entity_poly.pdbx_seq_one_letter_code
_entity_poly.pdbx_strand_id
1 'polypeptide(L)'
;RPKLTLQQLNVLSPGEFHKTFENVIECWPEAAIFCSALLPFKSFATMIAAFQSYLERLPAETKLKILRLYPDLAGKMLDTNQLSEDSTNEHASVGLDNLSPEDKKKLTDLNESYKAKFGFPFVVCVREASKFEVILRSVSERIHHTVEQELEIALEEVKKICRLRILQLVDNL
;
A
#
# COMPACT_ATOMS: atom_id res chain seq x y z
N ARG A 1 -16.33 -4.19 -8.44
CA ARG A 1 -17.27 -4.85 -7.51
C ARG A 1 -18.14 -3.74 -6.87
N PRO A 2 -19.41 -3.99 -6.53
CA PRO A 2 -20.22 -2.98 -5.82
C PRO A 2 -19.59 -2.70 -4.45
N LYS A 3 -19.60 -1.44 -4.02
CA LYS A 3 -19.08 -1.03 -2.71
C LYS A 3 -20.06 -1.40 -1.61
N LEU A 4 -19.54 -1.76 -0.44
CA LEU A 4 -20.33 -2.02 0.77
C LEU A 4 -20.70 -0.70 1.45
N THR A 5 -21.93 -0.58 1.95
CA THR A 5 -22.24 0.49 2.91
C THR A 5 -21.66 0.14 4.29
N LEU A 6 -21.54 1.14 5.17
CA LEU A 6 -21.11 0.89 6.56
C LEU A 6 -22.03 -0.10 7.29
N GLN A 7 -23.34 -0.06 7.00
CA GLN A 7 -24.32 -0.99 7.58
C GLN A 7 -24.07 -2.43 7.13
N GLN A 8 -23.84 -2.64 5.84
CA GLN A 8 -23.52 -3.96 5.28
C GLN A 8 -22.21 -4.50 5.84
N LEU A 9 -21.20 -3.64 5.94
CA LEU A 9 -19.90 -3.98 6.50
C LEU A 9 -20.01 -4.43 7.96
N ASN A 10 -20.80 -3.72 8.78
CA ASN A 10 -20.94 -4.00 10.20
C ASN A 10 -21.66 -5.30 10.54
N VAL A 11 -22.30 -5.95 9.55
CA VAL A 11 -23.00 -7.23 9.72
C VAL A 11 -22.29 -8.39 9.01
N LEU A 12 -21.11 -8.17 8.42
CA LEU A 12 -20.30 -9.24 7.86
C LEU A 12 -19.91 -10.23 8.96
N SER A 13 -19.92 -11.52 8.62
CA SER A 13 -19.24 -12.52 9.45
C SER A 13 -17.72 -12.25 9.46
N PRO A 14 -16.98 -12.73 10.48
CA PRO A 14 -15.53 -12.57 10.52
C PRO A 14 -14.83 -13.06 9.25
N GLY A 15 -15.23 -14.22 8.71
CA GLY A 15 -14.64 -14.76 7.49
C GLY A 15 -14.91 -13.91 6.24
N GLU A 16 -16.11 -13.34 6.13
CA GLU A 16 -16.42 -12.40 5.03
C GLU A 16 -15.63 -11.11 5.17
N PHE A 17 -15.48 -10.58 6.39
CA PHE A 17 -14.65 -9.40 6.64
C PHE A 17 -13.20 -9.66 6.27
N HIS A 18 -12.62 -10.78 6.73
CA HIS A 18 -11.24 -11.16 6.43
C HIS A 18 -11.02 -11.20 4.92
N LYS A 19 -11.84 -11.97 4.19
CA LYS A 19 -11.74 -12.10 2.73
C LYS A 19 -11.95 -10.77 2.00
N THR A 20 -12.83 -9.90 2.50
CA THR A 20 -13.09 -8.61 1.86
C THR A 20 -11.90 -7.67 1.98
N PHE A 21 -11.21 -7.68 3.13
CA PHE A 21 -10.17 -6.71 3.46
C PHE A 21 -8.75 -7.31 3.50
N GLU A 22 -8.56 -8.56 3.07
CA GLU A 22 -7.29 -9.30 3.20
C GLU A 22 -6.09 -8.64 2.51
N ASN A 23 -6.35 -7.85 1.45
CA ASN A 23 -5.30 -7.21 0.66
C ASN A 23 -5.36 -5.67 0.72
N VAL A 24 -6.05 -5.07 1.70
CA VAL A 24 -5.96 -3.60 1.89
C VAL A 24 -4.57 -3.17 2.35
N ILE A 25 -3.80 -4.09 2.91
CA ILE A 25 -2.35 -3.98 3.07
C ILE A 25 -1.76 -5.12 2.24
N GLU A 26 -0.78 -4.81 1.39
CA GLU A 26 -0.29 -5.74 0.37
C GLU A 26 0.14 -7.07 0.98
N CYS A 27 -0.53 -8.16 0.55
CA CYS A 27 -0.28 -9.54 0.97
C CYS A 27 -0.24 -9.73 2.51
N TRP A 28 -0.98 -8.91 3.26
CA TRP A 28 -0.96 -8.90 4.73
C TRP A 28 -2.37 -8.98 5.35
N PRO A 29 -2.97 -10.18 5.40
CA PRO A 29 -4.36 -10.38 5.85
C PRO A 29 -4.58 -10.14 7.35
N GLU A 30 -3.52 -10.13 8.15
CA GLU A 30 -3.59 -10.05 9.61
C GLU A 30 -4.26 -8.75 10.10
N ALA A 31 -4.16 -7.67 9.32
CA ALA A 31 -4.86 -6.43 9.62
C ALA A 31 -6.38 -6.59 9.53
N ALA A 32 -6.88 -7.32 8.53
CA ALA A 32 -8.31 -7.60 8.39
C ALA A 32 -8.82 -8.48 9.55
N ILE A 33 -8.00 -9.46 9.98
CA ILE A 33 -8.30 -10.30 11.14
C ILE A 33 -8.43 -9.46 12.40
N PHE A 34 -7.43 -8.60 12.67
CA PHE A 34 -7.44 -7.70 13.82
C PHE A 34 -8.64 -6.75 13.80
N CYS A 35 -8.90 -6.09 12.67
CA CYS A 35 -9.97 -5.09 12.57
C CYS A 35 -11.37 -5.71 12.61
N SER A 36 -11.55 -6.97 12.20
CA SER A 36 -12.86 -7.66 12.29
C SER A 36 -13.35 -7.80 13.74
N ALA A 37 -12.44 -7.91 14.71
CA ALA A 37 -12.77 -7.99 16.13
C ALA A 37 -13.24 -6.66 16.73
N LEU A 38 -13.16 -5.57 15.97
CA LEU A 38 -13.54 -4.21 16.40
C LEU A 38 -14.92 -3.79 15.87
N LEU A 39 -15.62 -4.68 15.17
CA LEU A 39 -16.98 -4.44 14.73
C LEU A 39 -17.94 -4.27 15.93
N PRO A 40 -18.97 -3.41 15.82
CA PRO A 40 -19.27 -2.54 14.67
C PRO A 40 -18.49 -1.21 14.70
N PHE A 41 -18.11 -0.71 13.53
CA PHE A 41 -17.55 0.64 13.39
C PHE A 41 -18.64 1.71 13.36
N LYS A 42 -18.41 2.81 14.05
CA LYS A 42 -19.35 3.95 14.12
C LYS A 42 -19.37 4.79 12.84
N SER A 43 -18.24 4.84 12.16
CA SER A 43 -18.08 5.58 10.91
C SER A 43 -16.96 4.99 10.07
N PHE A 44 -16.95 5.36 8.79
CA PHE A 44 -15.85 5.04 7.88
C PHE A 44 -14.49 5.54 8.40
N ALA A 45 -14.45 6.72 9.01
CA ALA A 45 -13.24 7.26 9.62
C ALA A 45 -12.73 6.37 10.78
N THR A 46 -13.63 5.84 11.62
CA THR A 46 -13.22 4.92 12.70
C THR A 46 -12.68 3.59 12.17
N MET A 47 -13.20 3.12 11.03
CA MET A 47 -12.68 1.93 10.37
C MET A 47 -11.26 2.18 9.81
N ILE A 48 -11.03 3.26 9.07
CA ILE A 48 -9.69 3.60 8.56
C ILE A 48 -8.70 3.75 9.72
N ALA A 49 -9.10 4.46 10.77
CA ALA A 49 -8.26 4.66 11.96
C ALA A 49 -7.89 3.33 12.62
N ALA A 50 -8.76 2.31 12.57
CA ALA A 50 -8.45 0.99 13.10
C ALA A 50 -7.31 0.30 12.33
N PHE A 51 -7.32 0.34 10.99
CA PHE A 51 -6.24 -0.20 10.16
C PHE A 51 -4.94 0.60 10.30
N GLN A 52 -5.02 1.93 10.36
CA GLN A 52 -3.84 2.78 10.56
C GLN A 52 -3.21 2.54 11.94
N SER A 53 -4.04 2.45 12.98
CA SER A 53 -3.57 2.18 14.33
C SER A 53 -3.04 0.75 14.50
N TYR A 54 -3.54 -0.22 13.71
CA TYR A 54 -2.91 -1.54 13.63
C TYR A 54 -1.46 -1.40 13.15
N LEU A 55 -1.21 -0.73 12.02
CA LEU A 55 0.13 -0.51 11.46
C LEU A 55 1.07 0.23 12.43
N GLU A 56 0.58 1.24 13.13
CA GLU A 56 1.38 2.03 14.09
C GLU A 56 1.89 1.20 15.26
N ARG A 57 1.07 0.26 15.74
CA ARG A 57 1.37 -0.57 16.92
C ARG A 57 2.30 -1.74 16.61
N LEU A 58 2.56 -2.02 15.34
CA LEU A 58 3.46 -3.10 14.95
C LEU A 58 4.90 -2.79 15.36
N PRO A 59 5.66 -3.79 15.83
CA PRO A 59 7.11 -3.66 15.98
C PRO A 59 7.77 -3.30 14.65
N ALA A 60 8.91 -2.60 14.71
CA ALA A 60 9.67 -2.18 13.53
C ALA A 60 10.00 -3.36 12.58
N GLU A 61 10.33 -4.52 13.13
CA GLU A 61 10.61 -5.73 12.35
C GLU A 61 9.40 -6.19 11.53
N THR A 62 8.18 -6.08 12.08
CA THR A 62 6.95 -6.45 11.36
C THR A 62 6.59 -5.40 10.32
N LYS A 63 6.76 -4.11 10.62
CA LYS A 63 6.62 -3.03 9.63
C LYS A 63 7.55 -3.27 8.43
N LEU A 64 8.81 -3.64 8.67
CA LEU A 64 9.77 -4.00 7.61
C LEU A 64 9.34 -5.22 6.80
N LYS A 65 8.76 -6.25 7.43
CA LYS A 65 8.20 -7.41 6.71
C LYS A 65 7.08 -6.98 5.77
N ILE A 66 6.16 -6.14 6.22
CA ILE A 66 5.07 -5.60 5.39
C ILE A 66 5.64 -4.82 4.20
N LEU A 67 6.58 -3.91 4.44
CA LEU A 67 7.19 -3.11 3.37
C LEU A 67 7.85 -3.97 2.28
N ARG A 68 8.44 -5.11 2.66
CA ARG A 68 9.05 -6.06 1.71
C ARG A 68 8.05 -6.83 0.85
N LEU A 69 6.77 -6.83 1.21
CA LEU A 69 5.72 -7.45 0.39
C LEU A 69 5.32 -6.57 -0.79
N TYR A 70 5.61 -5.27 -0.73
CA TYR A 70 5.28 -4.35 -1.81
C TYR A 70 6.18 -4.60 -3.03
N PRO A 71 5.60 -4.64 -4.24
CA PRO A 71 6.38 -4.81 -5.46
C PRO A 71 7.19 -3.55 -5.76
N ASP A 72 8.35 -3.72 -6.41
CA ASP A 72 9.08 -2.59 -6.96
C ASP A 72 8.24 -1.88 -8.04
N LEU A 73 8.26 -0.54 -8.04
CA LEU A 73 7.70 0.23 -9.14
C LEU A 73 8.45 -0.06 -10.44
N ALA A 74 7.70 -0.33 -11.53
CA ALA A 74 8.26 -0.70 -12.83
C ALA A 74 9.28 -1.87 -12.76
N GLY A 75 9.16 -2.75 -11.76
CA GLY A 75 10.05 -3.89 -11.57
C GLY A 75 9.59 -5.14 -12.32
N LYS A 76 10.39 -6.21 -12.19
CA LYS A 76 10.18 -7.50 -12.90
C LYS A 76 8.78 -8.09 -12.72
N MET A 77 8.16 -7.91 -11.55
CA MET A 77 6.81 -8.43 -11.30
C MET A 77 5.76 -7.77 -12.20
N LEU A 78 5.95 -6.50 -12.56
CA LEU A 78 5.12 -5.83 -13.55
C LEU A 78 5.34 -6.44 -14.95
N ASP A 79 6.61 -6.64 -15.33
CA ASP A 79 6.95 -7.23 -16.63
C ASP A 79 6.44 -8.68 -16.79
N THR A 80 6.33 -9.43 -15.68
CA THR A 80 5.85 -10.82 -15.66
C THR A 80 4.37 -10.98 -15.27
N ASN A 81 3.61 -9.89 -15.09
CA ASN A 81 2.20 -9.91 -14.63
C ASN A 81 1.99 -10.72 -13.32
N GLN A 82 2.90 -10.59 -12.36
CA GLN A 82 2.85 -11.27 -11.06
C GLN A 82 2.41 -10.36 -9.90
N LEU A 83 1.96 -9.15 -10.20
CA LEU A 83 1.42 -8.22 -9.22
C LEU A 83 0.06 -8.72 -8.68
N SER A 84 -0.28 -8.33 -7.46
CA SER A 84 -1.65 -8.46 -6.96
C SER A 84 -2.62 -7.65 -7.84
N GLU A 85 -3.91 -7.98 -7.80
CA GLU A 85 -4.94 -7.24 -8.54
C GLU A 85 -4.93 -5.74 -8.15
N ASP A 86 -4.79 -5.44 -6.86
CA ASP A 86 -4.72 -4.08 -6.34
C ASP A 86 -3.47 -3.33 -6.84
N SER A 87 -2.27 -3.94 -6.72
CA SER A 87 -1.01 -3.33 -7.19
C SER A 87 -1.02 -3.13 -8.71
N THR A 88 -1.61 -4.05 -9.48
CA THR A 88 -1.78 -3.91 -10.94
C THR A 88 -2.63 -2.68 -11.27
N ASN A 89 -3.79 -2.53 -10.61
CA ASN A 89 -4.69 -1.40 -10.83
C ASN A 89 -4.04 -0.06 -10.42
N GLU A 90 -3.27 -0.07 -9.34
CA GLU A 90 -2.53 1.10 -8.86
C GLU A 90 -1.44 1.53 -9.85
N HIS A 91 -0.63 0.61 -10.35
CA HIS A 91 0.45 0.90 -11.29
C HIS A 91 -0.07 1.38 -12.65
N ALA A 92 -1.13 0.75 -13.17
CA ALA A 92 -1.78 1.15 -14.41
C ALA A 92 -2.33 2.58 -14.35
N SER A 93 -2.81 3.01 -13.17
CA SER A 93 -3.44 4.34 -13.00
C SER A 93 -2.49 5.53 -13.20
N VAL A 94 -1.19 5.31 -13.10
CA VAL A 94 -0.14 6.34 -13.29
C VAL A 94 0.75 6.06 -14.51
N GLY A 95 0.38 5.08 -15.33
CA GLY A 95 1.09 4.78 -16.57
C GLY A 95 2.48 4.19 -16.38
N LEU A 96 2.78 3.56 -15.24
CA LEU A 96 4.07 2.87 -15.02
C LEU A 96 4.32 1.76 -16.06
N ASP A 97 3.26 1.21 -16.61
CA ASP A 97 3.29 0.16 -17.64
C ASP A 97 3.82 0.71 -18.99
N ASN A 98 3.68 2.01 -19.22
CA ASN A 98 3.98 2.71 -20.48
C ASN A 98 5.24 3.59 -20.41
N LEU A 99 6.10 3.39 -19.41
CA LEU A 99 7.35 4.14 -19.30
C LEU A 99 8.30 3.88 -20.47
N SER A 100 9.04 4.92 -20.86
CA SER A 100 10.15 4.80 -21.80
C SER A 100 11.22 3.84 -21.27
N PRO A 101 12.00 3.15 -22.12
CA PRO A 101 13.11 2.30 -21.69
C PRO A 101 14.10 3.06 -20.78
N GLU A 102 14.35 4.33 -21.07
CA GLU A 102 15.24 5.19 -20.30
C GLU A 102 14.69 5.45 -18.89
N ASP A 103 13.39 5.72 -18.77
CA ASP A 103 12.76 5.98 -17.48
C ASP A 103 12.58 4.70 -16.65
N LYS A 104 12.28 3.56 -17.29
CA LYS A 104 12.32 2.24 -16.63
C LYS A 104 13.70 1.96 -16.07
N LYS A 105 14.77 2.23 -16.84
CA LYS A 105 16.14 2.05 -16.36
C LYS A 105 16.46 2.94 -15.16
N LYS A 106 16.14 4.24 -15.23
CA LYS A 106 16.36 5.17 -14.09
C LYS A 106 15.65 4.70 -12.84
N LEU A 107 14.38 4.30 -12.95
CA LEU A 107 13.60 3.85 -11.80
C LEU A 107 14.15 2.53 -11.24
N THR A 108 14.62 1.63 -12.11
CA THR A 108 15.28 0.38 -11.69
C THR A 108 16.54 0.65 -10.88
N ASP A 109 17.43 1.50 -11.39
CA ASP A 109 18.69 1.86 -10.71
C ASP A 109 18.41 2.52 -9.33
N LEU A 110 17.35 3.36 -9.26
CA LEU A 110 16.89 3.99 -8.02
C LEU A 110 16.32 2.96 -7.03
N ASN A 111 15.48 2.03 -7.49
CA ASN A 111 14.95 0.95 -6.65
C ASN A 111 16.05 0.05 -6.08
N GLU A 112 17.05 -0.30 -6.88
CA GLU A 112 18.19 -1.10 -6.44
C GLU A 112 19.00 -0.37 -5.36
N SER A 113 19.33 0.90 -5.59
CA SER A 113 20.04 1.75 -4.64
C SER A 113 19.26 1.93 -3.33
N TYR A 114 17.94 2.15 -3.45
CA TYR A 114 17.04 2.31 -2.32
C TYR A 114 16.98 1.03 -1.47
N LYS A 115 16.78 -0.14 -2.10
CA LYS A 115 16.78 -1.44 -1.40
C LYS A 115 18.11 -1.75 -0.75
N ALA A 116 19.23 -1.44 -1.42
CA ALA A 116 20.56 -1.65 -0.85
C ALA A 116 20.78 -0.83 0.43
N LYS A 117 20.23 0.39 0.50
CA LYS A 117 20.35 1.26 1.67
C LYS A 117 19.37 0.89 2.80
N PHE A 118 18.09 0.71 2.49
CA PHE A 118 17.03 0.60 3.49
C PHE A 118 16.59 -0.83 3.77
N GLY A 119 16.91 -1.79 2.89
CA GLY A 119 16.56 -3.20 3.06
C GLY A 119 15.08 -3.53 2.79
N PHE A 120 14.35 -2.63 2.12
CA PHE A 120 12.98 -2.82 1.63
C PHE A 120 12.72 -2.00 0.35
N PRO A 121 11.72 -2.36 -0.47
CA PRO A 121 11.35 -1.65 -1.71
C PRO A 121 10.94 -0.19 -1.49
N PHE A 122 11.09 0.65 -2.51
CA PHE A 122 10.56 2.01 -2.45
C PHE A 122 9.02 1.98 -2.51
N VAL A 123 8.38 2.26 -1.37
CA VAL A 123 6.91 2.31 -1.27
C VAL A 123 6.43 3.76 -1.36
N VAL A 124 5.48 4.00 -2.26
CA VAL A 124 4.77 5.29 -2.41
C VAL A 124 3.34 5.02 -2.86
N CYS A 125 2.40 5.83 -2.39
CA CYS A 125 1.02 5.82 -2.86
C CYS A 125 0.95 6.43 -4.26
N VAL A 126 1.14 5.61 -5.30
CA VAL A 126 1.20 6.07 -6.70
C VAL A 126 -0.04 6.84 -7.13
N ARG A 127 -1.22 6.46 -6.63
CA ARG A 127 -2.49 7.14 -6.91
C ARG A 127 -2.53 8.58 -6.40
N GLU A 128 -1.83 8.89 -5.30
CA GLU A 128 -1.68 10.28 -4.80
C GLU A 128 -0.52 11.01 -5.47
N ALA A 129 0.59 10.31 -5.76
CA ALA A 129 1.72 10.90 -6.49
C ALA A 129 1.28 11.40 -7.88
N SER A 130 0.31 10.74 -8.52
CA SER A 130 -0.41 11.11 -9.74
C SER A 130 0.41 11.21 -11.04
N LYS A 131 1.73 11.41 -10.94
CA LYS A 131 2.65 11.56 -12.07
C LYS A 131 3.99 10.88 -11.78
N PHE A 132 4.62 10.36 -12.83
CA PHE A 132 5.90 9.66 -12.73
C PHE A 132 7.04 10.57 -12.24
N GLU A 133 7.06 11.85 -12.63
CA GLU A 133 8.08 12.80 -12.19
C GLU A 133 8.03 13.06 -10.67
N VAL A 134 6.83 13.00 -10.07
CA VAL A 134 6.65 13.12 -8.62
C VAL A 134 7.24 11.91 -7.91
N ILE A 135 7.06 10.71 -8.48
CA ILE A 135 7.66 9.46 -7.97
C ILE A 135 9.19 9.55 -8.02
N LEU A 136 9.76 9.95 -9.16
CA LEU A 136 11.21 10.11 -9.32
C LEU A 136 11.81 11.11 -8.34
N ARG A 137 11.16 12.27 -8.17
CA ARG A 137 11.58 13.25 -7.18
C ARG A 137 11.51 12.69 -5.76
N SER A 138 10.41 12.00 -5.43
CA SER A 138 10.22 11.42 -4.09
C SER A 138 11.32 10.41 -3.73
N VAL A 139 11.65 9.47 -4.63
CA VAL A 139 12.74 8.51 -4.36
C VAL A 139 14.10 9.21 -4.28
N SER A 140 14.33 10.24 -5.10
CA SER A 140 15.58 11.02 -5.08
C SER A 140 15.76 11.85 -3.81
N GLU A 141 14.67 12.33 -3.20
CA GLU A 141 14.71 13.04 -1.92
C GLU A 141 14.88 12.04 -0.76
N ARG A 142 14.06 10.98 -0.75
CA ARG A 142 14.00 10.00 0.33
C ARG A 142 15.24 9.14 0.47
N ILE A 143 16.01 8.95 -0.61
CA ILE A 143 17.29 8.21 -0.57
C ILE A 143 18.29 8.83 0.41
N HIS A 144 18.14 10.10 0.80
CA HIS A 144 19.05 10.78 1.73
C HIS A 144 18.67 10.64 3.21
N HIS A 145 17.50 10.09 3.54
CA HIS A 145 17.05 9.90 4.93
C HIS A 145 17.85 8.83 5.70
N THR A 146 17.70 8.84 7.03
CA THR A 146 18.11 7.69 7.86
C THR A 146 17.12 6.53 7.68
N VAL A 147 17.53 5.32 8.10
CA VAL A 147 16.66 4.13 8.01
C VAL A 147 15.40 4.29 8.85
N GLU A 148 15.51 4.91 10.02
CA GLU A 148 14.40 5.13 10.95
C GLU A 148 13.40 6.14 10.39
N GLN A 149 13.90 7.25 9.83
CA GLN A 149 13.05 8.25 9.16
C GLN A 149 12.30 7.61 7.99
N GLU A 150 13.02 6.84 7.18
CA GLU A 150 12.46 6.26 5.97
C GLU A 150 11.45 5.15 6.26
N LEU A 151 11.66 4.38 7.34
CA LEU A 151 10.68 3.40 7.81
C LEU A 151 9.34 4.05 8.14
N GLU A 152 9.35 5.17 8.86
CA GLU A 152 8.12 5.88 9.22
C GLU A 152 7.45 6.52 7.99
N ILE A 153 8.23 7.13 7.09
CA ILE A 153 7.69 7.69 5.84
C ILE A 153 7.06 6.59 4.97
N ALA A 154 7.74 5.46 4.79
CA ALA A 154 7.22 4.35 4.01
C ALA A 154 5.93 3.76 4.64
N LEU A 155 5.85 3.74 5.97
CA LEU A 155 4.63 3.32 6.67
C LEU A 155 3.46 4.28 6.44
N GLU A 156 3.70 5.59 6.39
CA GLU A 156 2.67 6.57 6.02
C GLU A 156 2.17 6.36 4.58
N GLU A 157 3.06 6.01 3.65
CA GLU A 157 2.66 5.63 2.30
C GLU A 157 1.78 4.37 2.28
N VAL A 158 2.11 3.35 3.08
CA VAL A 158 1.26 2.16 3.27
C VAL A 158 -0.12 2.53 3.83
N LYS A 159 -0.20 3.44 4.81
CA LYS A 159 -1.49 3.91 5.36
C LYS A 159 -2.35 4.60 4.29
N LYS A 160 -1.74 5.38 3.39
CA LYS A 160 -2.44 6.01 2.27
C LYS A 160 -2.99 4.98 1.28
N ILE A 161 -2.15 4.01 0.88
CA ILE A 161 -2.55 2.89 0.01
C ILE A 161 -3.72 2.14 0.64
N CYS A 162 -3.60 1.76 1.91
CA CYS A 162 -4.65 1.07 2.65
C CYS A 162 -5.96 1.85 2.67
N ARG A 163 -5.92 3.15 2.96
CA ARG A 163 -7.10 4.02 2.90
C ARG A 163 -7.76 4.00 1.52
N LEU A 164 -6.97 4.11 0.45
CA LEU A 164 -7.49 4.13 -0.92
C LEU A 164 -8.08 2.79 -1.36
N ARG A 165 -7.49 1.66 -0.94
CA ARG A 165 -8.03 0.32 -1.18
C ARG A 165 -9.35 0.12 -0.42
N ILE A 166 -9.42 0.53 0.85
CA ILE A 166 -10.68 0.51 1.62
C ILE A 166 -11.77 1.35 0.90
N LEU A 167 -11.43 2.54 0.39
CA LEU A 167 -12.36 3.39 -0.37
C LEU A 167 -12.85 2.78 -1.70
N GLN A 168 -12.15 1.79 -2.25
CA GLN A 168 -12.64 1.02 -3.41
C GLN A 168 -13.65 -0.05 -3.01
N LEU A 169 -13.62 -0.51 -1.76
CA LEU A 169 -14.47 -1.59 -1.25
C LEU A 169 -15.71 -1.08 -0.51
N VAL A 170 -15.63 0.11 0.09
CA VAL A 170 -16.67 0.66 0.97
C VAL A 170 -17.11 2.03 0.46
N ASP A 171 -18.42 2.25 0.45
CA ASP A 171 -19.01 3.54 0.10
C ASP A 171 -18.87 4.49 1.29
N ASN A 172 -18.44 5.72 1.01
CA ASN A 172 -18.18 6.75 2.00
C ASN A 172 -19.27 7.84 2.02
N LEU A 173 -20.36 7.62 1.28
CA LEU A 173 -21.55 8.46 1.21
C LEU A 173 -22.57 8.12 2.30
#